data_AF-A0AAW8U5U6-F1
#
_entry.id   AF-A0AAW8U5U6-F1
#
_cell.length_a   1.000
_cell.length_b   1.000
_cell.length_c   1.000
_cell.angle_alpha   90.00
_cell.angle_beta   90.00
_cell.angle_gamma   90.00
#
_symmetry.space_group_name_H-M   'P 1'
#
loop_
_entity.id
_entity.type
_entity.pdbx_description
1 polymer ?
#
loop_
_entity_poly.entity_id
_entity_poly.type
_entity_poly.pdbx_seq_one_letter_code
_entity_poly.pdbx_strand_id
1 'polypeptide(L)'
;MTNKKKTAICLVGLFFIIPAITWLTKKEITLKYLSDNFFMFALFFLIVGGFILVLSSGFFDLFQKNMKHLIQLRKNNEPKEYVPFSQIFKKKPVFWFIIGVSLLVTSIILALIA
;
A
#
# COMPACT_ATOMS: atom_id res chain seq x y z
N MET A 1 18.24 4.83 11.04
CA MET A 1 17.30 3.75 11.43
C MET A 1 16.89 2.99 10.17
N THR A 2 17.41 1.77 9.99
CA THR A 2 17.24 0.95 8.78
C THR A 2 15.76 0.67 8.50
N ASN A 3 15.34 0.72 7.22
CA ASN A 3 13.95 0.48 6.78
C ASN A 3 13.32 -0.75 7.44
N LYS A 4 14.12 -1.81 7.64
CA LYS A 4 13.70 -3.08 8.26
C LYS A 4 13.21 -2.93 9.70
N LYS A 5 13.82 -2.03 10.50
CA LYS A 5 13.37 -1.78 11.88
C LYS A 5 12.02 -1.06 11.89
N LYS A 6 11.81 -0.11 10.96
CA LYS A 6 10.55 0.62 10.84
C LYS A 6 9.40 -0.29 10.38
N THR A 7 9.64 -1.18 9.40
CA THR A 7 8.65 -2.19 8.98
C THR A 7 8.29 -3.12 10.13
N ALA A 8 9.28 -3.60 10.89
CA ALA A 8 9.03 -4.50 12.01
C ALA A 8 8.20 -3.84 13.12
N ILE A 9 8.54 -2.61 13.52
CA ILE A 9 7.76 -1.87 14.54
C ILE A 9 6.31 -1.66 14.07
N CYS A 10 6.11 -1.30 12.80
CA CYS A 10 4.78 -1.09 12.24
C CYS A 10 3.97 -2.39 12.22
N LEU A 11 4.60 -3.51 11.84
CA LEU A 11 3.96 -4.83 11.86
C LEU A 11 3.55 -5.24 13.26
N VAL A 12 4.47 -5.17 14.22
CA VAL A 12 4.18 -5.51 15.61
C VAL A 12 3.04 -4.63 16.12
N GLY A 13 3.09 -3.32 15.86
CA GLY A 13 2.02 -2.40 16.22
C GLY A 13 0.66 -2.83 15.67
N LEU A 14 0.56 -3.15 14.37
CA LEU A 14 -0.69 -3.59 13.75
C LEU A 14 -1.20 -4.91 14.34
N PHE A 15 -0.31 -5.87 14.60
CA PHE A 15 -0.67 -7.15 15.20
C PHE A 15 -1.20 -7.05 16.62
N PHE A 16 -0.83 -6.01 17.38
CA PHE A 16 -1.38 -5.77 18.72
C PHE A 16 -2.63 -4.88 18.70
N ILE A 17 -2.63 -3.85 17.85
CA ILE A 17 -3.72 -2.86 17.78
C ILE A 17 -5.00 -3.50 17.23
N ILE A 18 -4.91 -4.31 16.17
CA ILE A 18 -6.10 -4.92 15.54
C ILE A 18 -6.85 -5.81 16.56
N PRO A 19 -6.21 -6.78 17.25
CA PRO A 19 -6.88 -7.55 18.31
C PRO A 19 -7.39 -6.69 19.46
N ALA A 20 -6.61 -5.68 19.91
CA ALA A 20 -7.01 -4.82 21.02
C ALA A 20 -8.29 -4.04 20.71
N ILE A 21 -8.41 -3.47 19.50
CA ILE A 21 -9.63 -2.79 19.05
C ILE A 21 -10.80 -3.76 18.96
N THR A 22 -10.57 -4.98 18.44
CA THR A 22 -11.64 -6.00 18.37
C THR A 22 -12.11 -6.43 19.75
N TRP A 23 -11.22 -6.50 20.73
CA TRP A 23 -11.56 -6.83 22.12
C TRP A 23 -12.36 -5.72 22.81
N LEU A 24 -12.02 -4.46 22.53
CA LEU A 24 -12.75 -3.29 23.03
C LEU A 24 -14.17 -3.19 22.45
N THR A 25 -14.39 -3.66 21.22
CA THR A 25 -15.66 -3.53 20.50
C THR A 25 -16.56 -4.76 20.59
N LYS A 26 -16.01 -5.97 20.81
CA LYS A 26 -16.79 -7.21 20.97
C LYS A 26 -16.23 -8.06 22.11
N LYS A 27 -17.14 -8.60 22.93
CA LYS A 27 -16.81 -9.47 24.07
C LYS A 27 -16.27 -10.84 23.65
N GLU A 28 -16.61 -11.32 22.46
CA GLU A 28 -16.16 -12.63 21.96
C GLU A 28 -15.26 -12.47 20.74
N ILE A 29 -14.01 -12.87 20.91
CA ILE A 29 -13.02 -12.88 19.84
C ILE A 29 -13.06 -14.27 19.21
N THR A 30 -13.81 -14.42 18.13
CA THR A 30 -13.75 -15.64 17.31
C THR A 30 -12.57 -15.54 16.34
N LEU A 31 -11.87 -16.66 16.11
CA LEU A 31 -10.76 -16.73 15.15
C LEU A 31 -11.17 -16.27 13.74
N LYS A 32 -12.40 -16.61 13.32
CA LYS A 32 -12.97 -16.16 12.04
C LYS A 32 -13.07 -14.63 11.94
N TYR A 33 -13.58 -13.99 12.98
CA TYR A 33 -13.72 -12.52 12.99
C TYR A 33 -12.35 -11.82 12.99
N LEU A 34 -11.38 -12.40 13.69
CA LEU A 34 -10.01 -11.88 13.70
C LEU A 34 -9.34 -12.04 12.31
N SER A 35 -9.56 -13.17 11.65
CA SER A 35 -9.14 -13.39 10.26
C SER A 35 -9.71 -12.35 9.31
N ASP A 36 -11.03 -12.09 9.37
CA ASP A 36 -11.71 -11.14 8.48
C ASP A 36 -11.15 -9.72 8.65
N ASN A 37 -10.89 -9.31 9.89
CA ASN A 37 -10.28 -7.99 10.15
C ASN A 37 -8.85 -7.91 9.60
N PHE A 38 -8.02 -8.93 9.85
CA PHE A 38 -6.66 -8.98 9.27
C PHE A 38 -6.72 -8.93 7.73
N PHE A 39 -7.69 -9.60 7.10
CA PHE A 39 -7.91 -9.55 5.66
C PHE A 39 -8.25 -8.15 5.17
N MET A 40 -9.19 -7.46 5.83
CA MET A 40 -9.59 -6.10 5.45
C MET A 40 -8.41 -5.12 5.52
N PHE A 41 -7.61 -5.19 6.59
CA PHE A 41 -6.40 -4.36 6.69
C PHE A 41 -5.36 -4.76 5.63
N ALA A 42 -5.15 -6.05 5.38
CA ALA A 42 -4.24 -6.52 4.35
C ALA A 42 -4.60 -5.95 2.97
N LEU A 43 -5.89 -6.00 2.59
CA LEU A 43 -6.38 -5.43 1.34
C LEU A 43 -6.07 -3.94 1.22
N PHE A 44 -6.31 -3.16 2.28
CA PHE A 44 -5.99 -1.74 2.27
C PHE A 44 -4.51 -1.49 1.94
N PHE A 45 -3.59 -2.19 2.62
CA PHE A 45 -2.15 -2.05 2.37
C PHE A 45 -1.74 -2.52 0.97
N LEU A 46 -2.33 -3.61 0.47
CA LEU A 46 -2.04 -4.14 -0.87
C LEU A 46 -2.55 -3.22 -1.98
N ILE A 47 -3.75 -2.64 -1.83
CA ILE A 47 -4.30 -1.68 -2.79
C ILE A 47 -3.39 -0.45 -2.86
N VAL A 48 -3.05 0.15 -1.71
CA VAL A 48 -2.15 1.31 -1.66
C VAL A 48 -0.78 0.97 -2.24
N GLY A 49 -0.21 -0.19 -1.87
CA GLY A 49 1.06 -0.67 -2.42
C GLY A 49 1.02 -0.85 -3.93
N GLY A 50 -0.06 -1.44 -4.46
CA GLY A 50 -0.30 -1.63 -5.88
C GLY A 50 -0.36 -0.32 -6.65
N PHE A 51 -1.12 0.67 -6.15
CA PHE A 51 -1.15 2.01 -6.75
C PHE A 51 0.23 2.67 -6.79
N ILE A 52 0.98 2.61 -5.68
CA ILE A 52 2.34 3.17 -5.63
C ILE A 52 3.26 2.44 -6.61
N LEU A 53 3.12 1.12 -6.75
CA LEU A 53 3.92 0.34 -7.70
C LEU A 53 3.64 0.80 -9.13
N VAL A 54 2.37 0.91 -9.53
CA VAL A 54 1.99 1.40 -10.87
C VAL A 54 2.51 2.83 -11.09
N LEU A 55 2.37 3.72 -10.11
CA LEU A 55 2.89 5.09 -10.19
C LEU A 55 4.42 5.13 -10.29
N SER A 56 5.12 4.23 -9.60
CA SER A 56 6.58 4.14 -9.63
C SER A 56 7.14 3.47 -10.89
N SER A 57 6.31 2.70 -11.62
CA SER A 57 6.71 1.94 -12.81
C SER A 57 7.05 2.80 -14.04
N GLY A 58 6.66 4.07 -14.04
CA GLY A 58 6.81 4.96 -15.20
C GLY A 58 5.61 4.93 -16.16
N PHE A 59 4.58 4.11 -15.92
CA PHE A 59 3.33 4.13 -16.69
C PHE A 59 2.73 5.54 -16.76
N PHE A 60 2.61 6.21 -15.61
CA PHE A 60 2.08 7.56 -15.54
C PHE A 60 3.04 8.62 -16.08
N ASP A 61 4.35 8.36 -16.14
CA ASP A 61 5.30 9.28 -16.76
C ASP A 61 5.11 9.32 -18.28
N LEU A 62 4.85 8.16 -18.88
CA LEU A 62 4.55 8.04 -20.30
C LEU A 62 3.24 8.75 -20.64
N PHE A 63 2.22 8.59 -19.78
CA PHE A 63 0.97 9.32 -19.88
C PHE A 63 1.18 10.84 -19.76
N GLN A 64 1.96 11.30 -18.77
CA GLN A 64 2.31 12.71 -18.61
C GLN A 64 3.02 13.28 -19.84
N LYS A 65 4.01 12.54 -20.37
CA LYS A 65 4.78 12.93 -21.56
C LYS A 65 3.87 13.09 -22.77
N ASN A 66 3.03 12.09 -23.04
CA ASN A 66 2.13 12.09 -24.19
C ASN A 66 1.05 13.18 -24.08
N MET A 67 0.43 13.33 -22.90
CA MET A 67 -0.58 14.37 -22.67
C MET A 67 -0.01 15.77 -22.85
N LYS A 68 1.19 16.02 -22.32
CA LYS A 68 1.85 17.32 -22.48
C LYS A 68 2.28 17.59 -23.91
N HIS A 69 2.78 16.60 -24.63
CA HIS A 69 3.09 16.73 -26.06
C HIS A 69 1.85 17.18 -26.85
N LEU A 70 0.68 16.58 -26.59
CA LEU A 70 -0.57 16.98 -27.23
C LEU A 70 -1.02 18.41 -26.85
N ILE A 71 -0.88 18.78 -25.58
CA ILE A 71 -1.18 20.15 -25.11
C ILE A 71 -0.22 21.16 -25.72
N GLN A 72 1.06 20.78 -25.90
CA GLN A 72 2.10 21.61 -26.48
C GLN A 72 1.83 21.88 -27.97
N LEU A 73 1.50 20.86 -28.74
CA LEU A 73 1.08 21.00 -30.14
C LEU A 73 -0.11 21.94 -30.30
N ARG A 74 -1.01 21.99 -29.32
CA ARG A 74 -2.16 22.90 -29.34
C ARG A 74 -1.80 24.36 -29.00
N LYS A 75 -0.76 24.59 -28.19
CA LYS A 75 -0.48 25.91 -27.58
C LYS A 75 0.80 26.60 -28.06
N ASN A 76 1.59 26.01 -28.97
CA ASN A 76 2.87 26.56 -29.47
C ASN A 76 3.79 27.12 -28.36
N ASN A 77 3.78 26.49 -27.18
CA ASN A 77 4.53 26.95 -26.02
C ASN A 77 5.82 26.15 -25.84
N GLU A 78 6.82 26.79 -25.21
CA GLU A 78 8.08 26.15 -24.81
C GLU A 78 7.86 25.00 -23.81
N PRO A 79 8.73 23.97 -23.84
CA PRO A 79 8.63 22.82 -22.95
C PRO A 79 8.84 23.24 -21.50
N LYS A 80 7.80 23.11 -20.67
CA LYS A 80 7.91 23.32 -19.21
C LYS A 80 8.59 22.12 -18.56
N GLU A 81 9.66 22.38 -17.81
CA GLU A 81 10.28 21.39 -16.92
C GLU A 81 9.23 20.75 -16.01
N TYR A 82 9.30 19.42 -15.89
CA TYR A 82 8.42 18.70 -14.98
C TYR A 82 9.11 17.51 -14.35
N VAL A 83 8.74 17.27 -13.09
CA VAL A 83 9.21 16.12 -12.34
C VAL A 83 8.29 14.94 -12.66
N PRO A 84 8.81 13.83 -13.22
CA PRO A 84 8.01 12.64 -13.49
C PRO A 84 7.52 12.01 -12.18
N PHE A 85 6.30 11.47 -12.20
CA PHE A 85 5.71 10.83 -11.03
C PHE A 85 6.55 9.66 -10.52
N SER A 86 7.22 8.91 -11.39
CA SER A 86 8.11 7.82 -10.96
C SER A 86 9.24 8.28 -10.04
N GLN A 87 9.73 9.51 -10.18
CA GLN A 87 10.78 10.05 -9.31
C GLN A 87 10.26 10.39 -7.91
N ILE A 88 8.99 10.81 -7.82
CA ILE A 88 8.32 11.13 -6.55
C ILE A 88 8.00 9.83 -5.79
N PHE A 89 7.51 8.82 -6.49
CA PHE A 89 7.08 7.53 -5.91
C PHE A 89 8.15 6.44 -5.90
N LYS A 90 9.38 6.73 -6.37
CA LYS A 90 10.53 5.82 -6.31
C LYS A 90 10.81 5.31 -4.89
N LYS A 91 10.41 6.07 -3.87
CA LYS A 91 10.58 5.70 -2.46
C LYS A 91 9.48 4.73 -1.98
N LYS A 92 9.68 3.45 -2.33
CA LYS A 92 9.36 2.25 -1.53
C LYS A 92 7.91 1.71 -1.56
N PRO A 93 7.42 1.22 -2.72
CA PRO A 93 6.23 0.36 -2.76
C PRO A 93 6.39 -0.92 -1.92
N VAL A 94 7.62 -1.45 -1.82
CA VAL A 94 7.95 -2.69 -1.10
C VAL A 94 7.51 -2.67 0.37
N PHE A 95 7.53 -1.51 1.03
CA PHE A 95 7.07 -1.38 2.42
C PHE A 95 5.59 -1.79 2.57
N TRP A 96 4.73 -1.25 1.72
CA TRP A 96 3.28 -1.47 1.74
C TRP A 96 2.96 -2.93 1.41
N PHE A 97 3.68 -3.52 0.45
CA PHE A 97 3.53 -4.93 0.11
C PHE A 97 3.96 -5.87 1.22
N ILE A 98 5.11 -5.63 1.88
CA ILE A 98 5.56 -6.48 3.00
C ILE A 98 4.49 -6.52 4.09
N ILE A 99 3.92 -5.36 4.43
CA ILE A 99 2.89 -5.28 5.46
C ILE A 99 1.61 -6.00 5.01
N GLY A 100 1.10 -5.66 3.83
CA GLY A 100 -0.12 -6.28 3.29
C GLY A 100 -0.01 -7.80 3.15
N VAL A 101 1.09 -8.32 2.60
CA VAL A 101 1.31 -9.76 2.44
C VAL A 101 1.37 -10.48 3.78
N SER A 102 2.09 -9.91 4.78
CA SER A 102 2.19 -10.56 6.09
C SER A 102 0.84 -10.64 6.83
N LEU A 103 0.01 -9.61 6.73
CA LEU A 103 -1.34 -9.59 7.27
C LEU A 103 -2.24 -10.59 6.53
N LEU A 104 -2.10 -10.68 5.20
CA LEU A 104 -2.86 -11.62 4.37
C LEU A 104 -2.51 -13.06 4.72
N VAL A 105 -1.22 -13.41 4.80
CA VAL A 105 -0.77 -14.76 5.18
C VAL A 105 -1.33 -15.13 6.56
N THR A 106 -1.27 -14.19 7.50
CA THR A 106 -1.80 -14.43 8.84
C THR A 106 -3.31 -14.63 8.83
N SER A 107 -4.05 -13.80 8.08
CA SER A 107 -5.49 -13.98 7.87
C SER A 107 -5.82 -15.36 7.32
N ILE A 108 -5.13 -15.81 6.25
CA ILE A 108 -5.37 -17.14 5.67
C ILE A 108 -5.10 -18.25 6.70
N ILE A 109 -4.00 -18.16 7.45
CA ILE A 109 -3.70 -19.14 8.50
C ILE A 109 -4.80 -19.18 9.55
N LEU A 110 -5.28 -18.03 10.03
CA LEU A 110 -6.39 -17.98 10.97
C LEU A 110 -7.69 -18.55 10.36
N ALA A 111 -8.00 -18.22 9.11
CA ALA A 111 -9.19 -18.72 8.42
C ALA A 111 -9.18 -20.24 8.25
N LEU A 112 -8.01 -20.85 8.10
CA LEU A 112 -7.86 -22.31 7.98
C LEU A 112 -8.00 -23.03 9.33
N ILE A 113 -7.70 -22.34 10.43
CA ILE A 113 -7.75 -22.90 11.79
C ILE A 113 -9.11 -22.63 12.46
N ALA A 114 -9.81 -21.57 12.04
CA ALA A 114 -11.10 -21.10 12.59
C ALA A 114 -12.29 -21.97 12.17
#